data_AF-A0A8C4NGX1-F1
#
_entry.id   AF-A0A8C4NGX1-F1
#
_cell.length_a   1.000
_cell.length_b   1.000
_cell.length_c   1.000
_cell.angle_alpha   90.00
_cell.angle_beta   90.00
_cell.angle_gamma   90.00
#
_symmetry.space_group_name_H-M   'P 1'
#
loop_
_entity.id
_entity.type
_entity.pdbx_description
1 polymer ?
#
loop_
_entity_poly.entity_id
_entity_poly.type
_entity_poly.pdbx_seq_one_letter_code
_entity_poly.pdbx_strand_id
1 'polypeptide(L)'
;MFPSLINCCTIDWFHVWPSDALEMVANNFLEDMDIDPSILREVVSVCKYFHQSTIRVSEKYHSILRRRNYVTPTSYLELILTYKSLLNGKREEVSLKRNRYALGLEKLAFAASQVRSSMTSRDALGIPAGVVELNSNRRLREDVVSSFFLSFFLSFQQLQSQTFLHFLDIPLPICHGTY
;
A
#
# COMPACT_ATOMS: atom_id res chain seq x y z
N MET A 1 31.38 -34.46 -28.71
CA MET A 1 29.91 -34.68 -28.70
C MET A 1 29.64 -36.03 -28.06
N PHE A 2 28.70 -36.14 -27.11
CA PHE A 2 28.49 -37.34 -26.27
C PHE A 2 27.30 -38.18 -26.78
N PRO A 3 27.52 -39.28 -27.50
CA PRO A 3 26.43 -40.06 -28.12
C PRO A 3 25.57 -40.84 -27.12
N SER A 4 26.10 -41.17 -25.94
CA SER A 4 25.36 -41.83 -24.87
C SER A 4 24.21 -40.99 -24.32
N LEU A 5 24.30 -39.66 -24.39
CA LEU A 5 23.29 -38.73 -23.86
C LEU A 5 22.00 -38.72 -24.70
N ILE A 6 22.09 -39.12 -25.96
CA ILE A 6 20.96 -39.21 -26.90
C ILE A 6 20.45 -40.65 -27.01
N ASN A 7 21.36 -41.63 -26.94
CA ASN A 7 21.04 -43.03 -27.21
C ASN A 7 20.64 -43.84 -25.96
N CYS A 8 20.99 -43.38 -24.76
CA CYS A 8 20.72 -44.08 -23.49
C CYS A 8 19.72 -43.34 -22.59
N CYS A 9 19.12 -42.24 -23.06
CA CYS A 9 18.16 -41.45 -22.29
C CYS A 9 16.85 -41.29 -23.08
N THR A 10 15.71 -41.41 -22.40
CA THR A 10 14.41 -41.03 -22.96
C THR A 10 14.28 -39.51 -22.90
N ILE A 11 14.09 -38.88 -24.06
CA ILE A 11 13.90 -37.43 -24.14
C ILE A 11 12.44 -37.12 -23.82
N ASP A 12 12.23 -36.34 -22.76
CA ASP A 12 10.93 -35.80 -22.38
C ASP A 12 10.87 -34.30 -22.69
N TRP A 13 9.84 -33.88 -23.44
CA TRP A 13 9.71 -32.50 -23.93
C TRP A 13 8.75 -31.72 -23.05
N PHE A 14 9.28 -30.72 -22.33
CA PHE A 14 8.46 -29.81 -21.55
C PHE A 14 7.98 -28.65 -22.42
N HIS A 15 6.66 -28.49 -22.50
CA HIS A 15 6.02 -27.39 -23.19
C HIS A 15 5.65 -26.26 -22.22
N VAL A 16 5.43 -25.07 -22.79
CA VAL A 16 4.85 -23.94 -22.06
C VAL A 16 3.48 -24.37 -21.53
N TRP A 17 3.14 -23.90 -20.33
CA TRP A 17 1.87 -24.25 -19.71
C TRP A 17 0.69 -23.80 -20.57
N PRO A 18 -0.25 -24.70 -20.90
CA PRO A 18 -1.46 -24.32 -21.61
C PRO A 18 -2.35 -23.46 -20.71
N SER A 19 -3.30 -22.78 -21.34
CA SER A 19 -4.31 -21.96 -20.67
C SER A 19 -4.96 -22.67 -19.47
N ASP A 20 -5.37 -23.92 -19.67
CA ASP A 20 -6.12 -24.68 -18.67
C ASP A 20 -5.25 -25.03 -17.46
N ALA A 21 -3.95 -25.29 -17.68
CA ALA A 21 -3.00 -25.51 -16.60
C ALA A 21 -2.80 -24.24 -15.76
N LEU A 22 -2.74 -23.06 -16.39
CA LEU A 22 -2.63 -21.78 -15.67
C LEU A 22 -3.86 -21.53 -14.79
N GLU A 23 -5.04 -21.92 -15.25
CA GLU A 23 -6.29 -21.80 -14.49
C GLU A 23 -6.33 -22.78 -13.32
N MET A 24 -5.98 -24.05 -13.52
CA MET A 24 -5.93 -25.03 -12.43
C MET A 24 -4.95 -24.64 -11.34
N VAL A 25 -3.74 -24.22 -11.72
CA VAL A 25 -2.72 -23.79 -10.77
C VAL A 25 -3.19 -22.55 -10.01
N ALA A 26 -3.77 -21.56 -10.69
CA ALA A 26 -4.29 -20.39 -10.01
C ALA A 26 -5.43 -20.74 -9.04
N ASN A 27 -6.37 -21.60 -9.43
CA ASN A 27 -7.46 -22.02 -8.54
C ASN A 27 -6.91 -22.72 -7.29
N ASN A 28 -6.03 -23.71 -7.44
CA ASN A 28 -5.44 -24.43 -6.32
C ASN A 28 -4.62 -23.51 -5.41
N PHE A 29 -3.86 -22.58 -5.98
CA PHE A 29 -3.11 -21.64 -5.16
C PHE A 29 -4.01 -20.61 -4.49
N LEU A 30 -5.14 -20.18 -5.06
CA LEU A 30 -5.99 -19.14 -4.49
C LEU A 30 -7.08 -19.70 -3.55
N GLU A 31 -7.26 -21.02 -3.48
CA GLU A 31 -8.29 -21.70 -2.68
C GLU A 31 -8.26 -21.35 -1.18
N ASP A 32 -7.06 -21.18 -0.61
CA ASP A 32 -6.89 -20.85 0.81
C ASP A 32 -7.41 -19.45 1.19
N MET A 33 -7.80 -18.63 0.22
CA MET A 33 -8.26 -17.27 0.47
C MET A 33 -9.78 -17.21 0.66
N ASP A 34 -10.19 -16.54 1.73
CA ASP A 34 -11.59 -16.22 2.01
C ASP A 34 -12.09 -15.14 1.03
N ILE A 35 -12.42 -15.55 -0.20
CA ILE A 35 -12.93 -14.73 -1.30
C ILE A 35 -14.18 -15.42 -1.85
N ASP A 36 -15.18 -14.61 -2.25
CA ASP A 36 -16.35 -15.13 -2.93
C ASP A 36 -15.98 -15.89 -4.22
N PRO A 37 -16.56 -17.08 -4.47
CA PRO A 37 -16.19 -17.92 -5.61
C PRO A 37 -16.49 -17.27 -6.97
N SER A 38 -17.42 -16.32 -7.06
CA SER A 38 -17.66 -15.55 -8.28
C SER A 38 -16.48 -14.62 -8.57
N ILE A 39 -15.96 -13.96 -7.53
CA ILE A 39 -14.83 -13.02 -7.65
C ILE A 39 -13.53 -13.81 -7.91
N LEU A 40 -13.37 -14.97 -7.27
CA LEU A 40 -12.21 -15.83 -7.46
C LEU A 40 -12.01 -16.20 -8.94
N ARG A 41 -13.11 -16.50 -9.65
CA ARG A 41 -13.09 -16.85 -11.08
C ARG A 41 -12.55 -15.71 -11.95
N GLU A 42 -12.94 -14.48 -11.65
CA GLU A 42 -12.44 -13.28 -12.32
C GLU A 42 -10.96 -13.02 -12.01
N VAL A 43 -10.54 -13.20 -10.74
CA VAL A 43 -9.14 -13.06 -10.34
C VAL A 43 -8.24 -14.05 -11.08
N VAL A 44 -8.68 -15.31 -11.19
CA VAL A 44 -7.97 -16.35 -11.96
C VAL A 44 -7.81 -15.95 -13.43
N SER A 45 -8.89 -15.47 -14.05
CA SER A 45 -8.88 -14.97 -15.43
C SER A 45 -7.88 -13.83 -15.62
N VAL A 46 -7.84 -12.89 -14.67
CA VAL A 46 -6.91 -11.76 -14.67
C VAL A 46 -5.45 -12.20 -14.49
N CYS A 47 -5.17 -13.13 -13.57
CA CYS A 47 -3.82 -13.69 -13.37
C CYS A 47 -3.28 -14.35 -14.64
N LYS A 48 -4.11 -15.17 -15.30
CA LYS A 48 -3.81 -15.79 -16.60
C LYS A 48 -3.52 -14.72 -17.65
N TYR A 49 -4.37 -13.71 -17.77
CA TYR A 49 -4.19 -12.61 -18.72
C TYR A 49 -2.85 -11.90 -18.49
N PHE A 50 -2.48 -11.58 -17.25
CA PHE A 50 -1.21 -10.93 -16.95
C PHE A 50 -0.01 -11.78 -17.37
N HIS A 51 -0.03 -13.08 -17.10
CA HIS A 51 1.05 -13.97 -17.54
C HIS A 51 1.19 -14.00 -19.06
N GLN A 52 0.08 -14.22 -19.78
CA GLN A 52 0.07 -14.25 -21.24
C GLN A 52 0.48 -12.91 -21.86
N SER A 53 0.04 -11.79 -21.27
CA SER A 53 0.40 -10.45 -21.73
C SER A 53 1.91 -10.20 -21.55
N THR A 54 2.50 -10.68 -20.46
CA THR A 54 3.94 -10.54 -20.19
C THR A 54 4.77 -11.29 -21.22
N ILE A 55 4.33 -12.47 -21.67
CA ILE A 55 4.97 -13.22 -22.76
C ILE A 55 4.97 -12.39 -24.06
N ARG A 56 3.82 -11.81 -24.44
CA ARG A 56 3.71 -10.96 -25.64
C ARG A 56 4.59 -9.70 -25.55
N VAL A 57 4.63 -9.08 -24.37
CA VAL A 57 5.46 -7.90 -24.12
C VAL A 57 6.95 -8.26 -24.15
N SER A 58 7.33 -9.43 -23.66
CA SER A 58 8.69 -9.98 -23.75
C SER A 58 9.17 -10.08 -25.20
N GLU A 59 8.34 -10.64 -26.09
CA GLU A 59 8.66 -10.75 -27.51
C GLU A 59 8.81 -9.38 -28.16
N LYS A 60 7.89 -8.45 -27.86
CA LYS A 60 7.98 -7.06 -28.34
C LYS A 60 9.25 -6.38 -27.84
N TYR A 61 9.60 -6.55 -26.57
CA TYR A 61 10.83 -6.02 -25.98
C TYR A 61 12.08 -6.55 -26.69
N HIS A 62 12.13 -7.85 -26.99
CA HIS A 62 13.21 -8.45 -27.75
C HIS A 62 13.29 -7.90 -29.18
N SER A 63 12.15 -7.67 -29.84
CA SER A 63 12.13 -7.13 -31.21
C SER A 63 12.75 -5.74 -31.31
N ILE A 64 12.54 -4.89 -30.31
CA ILE A 64 12.98 -3.48 -30.30
C ILE A 64 14.43 -3.35 -29.80
N LEU A 65 14.73 -3.95 -28.64
CA LEU A 65 16.00 -3.72 -27.93
C LEU A 65 17.00 -4.85 -28.10
N ARG A 66 16.61 -5.95 -28.78
CA ARG A 66 17.42 -7.18 -28.96
C ARG A 66 17.88 -7.83 -27.65
N ARG A 67 17.37 -7.39 -26.49
CA ARG A 67 17.61 -7.99 -25.18
C ARG A 67 16.53 -9.02 -24.86
N ARG A 68 16.92 -10.22 -24.44
CA ARG A 68 15.99 -11.29 -24.04
C ARG A 68 15.63 -11.16 -22.56
N ASN A 69 14.35 -11.27 -22.26
CA ASN A 69 13.84 -11.57 -20.92
C ASN A 69 13.02 -12.87 -21.04
N TYR A 70 13.07 -13.74 -20.03
CA TYR A 70 12.40 -15.03 -20.08
C TYR A 70 11.28 -15.07 -19.05
N VAL A 71 10.09 -15.44 -19.53
CA VAL A 71 8.93 -15.68 -18.67
C VAL A 71 8.92 -17.16 -18.31
N THR A 72 9.07 -17.47 -17.03
CA THR A 72 9.10 -18.84 -16.51
C THR A 72 7.83 -19.15 -15.72
N PRO A 73 7.43 -20.44 -15.59
CA PRO A 73 6.32 -20.81 -14.71
C PRO A 73 6.52 -20.32 -13.26
N THR A 74 7.76 -20.24 -12.78
CA THR A 74 8.08 -19.68 -11.46
C THR A 74 7.60 -18.24 -11.31
N SER A 75 7.81 -17.39 -12.34
CA SER A 75 7.32 -16.00 -12.32
C SER A 75 5.79 -15.89 -12.23
N TYR A 76 5.06 -16.90 -12.73
CA TYR A 76 3.61 -16.97 -12.56
C TYR A 76 3.19 -17.30 -11.13
N LEU A 77 3.89 -18.23 -10.48
CA LEU A 77 3.65 -18.56 -9.08
C LEU A 77 3.95 -17.35 -8.18
N GLU A 78 5.05 -16.64 -8.44
CA GLU A 78 5.42 -15.41 -7.74
C GLU A 78 4.36 -14.30 -7.89
N LEU A 79 3.78 -14.15 -9.10
CA LEU A 79 2.67 -13.23 -9.33
C LEU A 79 1.49 -13.54 -8.39
N ILE A 80 1.09 -14.81 -8.30
CA ILE A 80 -0.02 -15.25 -7.45
C ILE A 80 0.30 -15.02 -5.96
N LEU A 81 1.50 -15.36 -5.51
CA LEU A 81 1.93 -15.15 -4.13
C LEU A 81 1.97 -13.67 -3.76
N THR A 82 2.44 -12.82 -4.68
CA THR A 82 2.46 -11.36 -4.50
C THR A 82 1.04 -10.82 -4.39
N TYR A 83 0.11 -11.32 -5.21
CA TYR A 83 -1.31 -10.96 -5.11
C TYR A 83 -1.90 -11.31 -3.74
N LYS A 84 -1.63 -12.53 -3.22
CA LYS A 84 -2.05 -12.93 -1.87
C LYS A 84 -1.54 -11.96 -0.79
N SER A 85 -0.24 -11.68 -0.82
CA SER A 85 0.40 -10.79 0.15
C SER A 85 -0.20 -9.38 0.12
N LEU A 86 -0.38 -8.83 -1.08
CA LEU A 86 -0.94 -7.50 -1.28
C LEU A 86 -2.39 -7.41 -0.82
N LEU A 87 -3.20 -8.42 -1.10
CA LEU A 87 -4.59 -8.48 -0.66
C LEU A 87 -4.69 -8.52 0.87
N ASN A 88 -3.88 -9.35 1.52
CA ASN A 88 -3.85 -9.46 2.99
C ASN A 88 -3.40 -8.15 3.64
N GLY A 89 -2.31 -7.54 3.15
CA GLY A 89 -1.86 -6.24 3.63
C GLY A 89 -2.93 -5.16 3.47
N LYS A 90 -3.69 -5.18 2.36
CA LYS A 90 -4.77 -4.21 2.16
C LYS A 90 -5.96 -4.45 3.08
N ARG A 91 -6.33 -5.71 3.33
CA ARG A 91 -7.38 -6.08 4.30
C ARG A 91 -7.02 -5.61 5.71
N GLU A 92 -5.77 -5.80 6.11
CA GLU A 92 -5.27 -5.32 7.41
C GLU A 92 -5.32 -3.80 7.51
N GLU A 93 -4.83 -3.07 6.50
CA GLU A 93 -4.88 -1.60 6.47
C GLU A 93 -6.32 -1.08 6.63
N VAL A 94 -7.27 -1.68 5.92
CA VAL A 94 -8.69 -1.31 6.00
C VAL A 94 -9.28 -1.65 7.36
N SER A 95 -8.95 -2.83 7.91
CA SER A 95 -9.39 -3.25 9.24
C SER A 95 -8.88 -2.31 10.34
N LEU A 96 -7.61 -1.91 10.29
CA LEU A 96 -7.02 -0.96 11.23
C LEU A 96 -7.72 0.40 11.17
N LYS A 97 -7.99 0.91 9.96
CA LYS A 97 -8.76 2.16 9.79
C LYS A 97 -10.16 2.04 10.39
N ARG A 98 -10.86 0.94 10.11
CA ARG A 98 -12.20 0.66 10.67
C ARG A 98 -12.18 0.67 12.19
N ASN A 99 -11.23 -0.03 12.81
CA ASN A 99 -11.10 -0.11 14.26
C ASN A 99 -10.79 1.25 14.88
N ARG A 100 -9.92 2.04 14.23
CA ARG A 100 -9.63 3.41 14.66
C ARG A 100 -10.90 4.29 14.67
N TYR A 101 -11.74 4.20 13.64
CA TYR A 101 -13.00 4.93 13.59
C TYR A 101 -14.00 4.44 14.64
N ALA A 102 -14.11 3.13 14.84
CA ALA A 102 -14.99 2.55 15.85
C ALA A 102 -14.62 3.03 17.26
N LEU A 103 -13.33 2.97 17.61
CA LEU A 103 -12.82 3.50 18.89
C LEU A 103 -13.06 5.00 19.02
N GLY A 104 -12.87 5.77 17.94
CA GLY A 104 -13.15 7.21 17.94
C GLY A 104 -14.63 7.52 18.23
N LEU A 105 -15.55 6.80 17.59
CA LEU A 105 -16.99 6.91 17.83
C LEU A 105 -17.36 6.57 19.27
N GLU A 106 -16.77 5.51 19.83
CA GLU A 106 -16.98 5.12 21.24
C GLU A 106 -16.54 6.24 22.20
N LYS A 107 -15.36 6.84 21.95
CA LYS A 107 -14.86 7.96 22.78
C LYS A 107 -15.74 9.19 22.68
N LEU A 108 -16.26 9.50 21.49
CA LEU A 108 -17.21 10.61 21.30
C LEU A 108 -18.52 10.37 22.04
N ALA A 109 -19.07 9.15 21.98
CA ALA A 109 -20.27 8.77 22.71
C ALA A 109 -20.07 8.89 24.22
N PHE A 110 -18.92 8.43 24.73
CA PHE A 110 -18.55 8.57 26.14
C PHE A 110 -18.41 10.04 26.57
N ALA A 111 -17.76 10.89 25.78
CA ALA A 111 -17.66 12.31 26.08
C ALA A 111 -19.04 12.98 26.12
N ALA A 112 -19.93 12.63 25.19
CA ALA A 112 -21.30 13.14 25.15
C ALA A 112 -22.11 12.74 26.40
N SER A 113 -21.96 11.51 26.91
CA SER A 113 -22.63 11.10 28.15
C SER A 113 -22.08 11.83 29.38
N GLN A 114 -20.76 12.09 29.43
CA GLN A 114 -20.12 12.85 30.52
C GLN A 114 -20.53 14.33 30.54
N VAL A 115 -20.64 14.95 29.36
CA VAL A 115 -21.16 16.33 29.25
C VAL A 115 -22.62 16.40 29.68
N ARG A 116 -23.43 15.42 29.28
CA ARG A 116 -24.84 15.32 29.69
C ARG A 116 -24.99 15.22 31.20
N SER A 117 -24.24 14.34 31.86
CA SER A 117 -24.29 14.19 33.33
C SER A 117 -23.82 15.45 34.06
N SER A 118 -22.84 16.16 33.50
CA SER A 118 -22.36 17.45 34.01
C SER A 118 -23.43 18.54 33.87
N MET A 119 -24.15 18.58 32.75
CA MET A 119 -25.27 19.52 32.53
C MET A 119 -26.41 19.26 33.51
N THR A 120 -26.84 18.00 33.66
CA THR A 120 -27.89 17.63 34.62
C THR A 120 -27.54 18.01 36.05
N SER A 121 -26.30 17.78 36.48
CA SER A 121 -25.83 18.19 37.81
C SER A 121 -25.83 19.71 38.00
N ARG A 122 -25.49 20.49 36.96
CA ARG A 122 -25.52 21.95 36.99
C ARG A 122 -26.95 22.51 37.06
N ASP A 123 -27.86 21.90 36.31
CA ASP A 123 -29.28 22.28 36.29
C ASP A 123 -29.94 22.03 37.66
N ALA A 124 -29.57 20.94 38.34
CA ALA A 124 -30.02 20.64 39.71
C ALA A 124 -29.55 21.67 40.75
N LEU A 125 -28.45 22.39 40.48
CA LEU A 125 -27.90 23.45 41.34
C LEU A 125 -28.42 24.86 40.98
N GLY A 126 -29.28 25.00 39.95
CA GLY A 126 -29.92 26.27 39.60
C GLY A 126 -28.97 27.35 39.03
N ILE A 127 -27.80 26.97 38.50
CA ILE A 127 -26.79 27.92 38.01
C ILE A 127 -27.06 28.27 36.52
N PRO A 128 -27.29 29.55 36.16
CA PRO A 128 -27.59 29.93 34.77
C PRO A 128 -26.39 29.71 33.83
N ALA A 129 -26.68 29.24 32.60
CA ALA A 129 -25.68 28.80 31.61
C ALA A 129 -24.69 29.87 31.10
N GLY A 130 -24.96 31.16 31.35
CA GLY A 130 -24.32 32.28 30.65
C GLY A 130 -22.89 32.67 31.05
N VAL A 131 -22.25 32.03 32.05
CA VAL A 131 -20.96 32.53 32.59
C VAL A 131 -19.72 31.76 32.09
N VAL A 132 -19.88 30.55 31.52
CA VAL A 132 -18.73 29.67 31.21
C VAL A 132 -18.19 29.81 29.78
N GLU A 133 -19.02 30.21 28.82
CA GLU A 133 -18.68 30.16 27.39
C GLU A 133 -17.68 31.25 26.94
N LEU A 134 -17.63 32.38 27.66
CA LEU A 134 -16.73 33.51 27.36
C LEU A 134 -15.29 33.31 27.87
N ASN A 135 -15.07 32.43 28.85
CA ASN A 135 -13.73 32.20 29.42
C ASN A 135 -12.98 31.03 28.75
N SER A 136 -13.68 29.98 28.32
CA SER A 136 -13.04 28.85 27.61
C SER A 136 -12.56 29.24 26.20
N ASN A 137 -13.32 30.08 25.47
CA ASN A 137 -12.94 30.55 24.13
C ASN A 137 -11.75 31.52 24.12
N ARG A 138 -11.47 32.21 25.24
CA ARG A 138 -10.31 33.11 25.36
C ARG A 138 -9.00 32.32 25.49
N ARG A 139 -9.02 31.25 26.29
CA ARG A 139 -7.85 30.39 26.53
C ARG A 139 -7.45 29.59 25.28
N LEU A 140 -8.44 29.08 24.54
CA LEU A 140 -8.21 28.40 23.25
C LEU A 140 -7.62 29.33 22.18
N ARG A 141 -7.97 30.62 22.14
CA ARG A 141 -7.33 31.57 21.21
C ARG A 141 -5.85 31.81 21.55
N GLU A 142 -5.50 31.88 22.83
CA GLU A 142 -4.12 32.08 23.25
C GLU A 142 -3.25 30.84 22.98
N ASP A 143 -3.77 29.64 23.23
CA ASP A 143 -3.05 28.38 22.98
C ASP A 143 -2.84 28.11 21.48
N VAL A 144 -3.84 28.41 20.65
CA VAL A 144 -3.74 28.21 19.19
C VAL A 144 -2.78 29.23 18.56
N VAL A 145 -2.80 30.49 19.02
CA VAL A 145 -1.86 31.51 18.52
C VAL A 145 -0.43 31.18 18.93
N SER A 146 -0.20 30.69 20.16
CA SER A 146 1.11 30.25 20.63
C SER A 146 1.64 29.03 19.86
N SER A 147 0.78 28.03 19.62
CA SER A 147 1.14 26.83 18.86
C SER A 147 1.45 27.11 17.38
N PHE A 148 0.69 28.02 16.75
CA PHE A 148 1.00 28.47 15.38
C PHE A 148 2.29 29.29 15.31
N PHE A 149 2.53 30.18 16.27
CA PHE A 149 3.77 30.97 16.28
C PHE A 149 5.00 30.09 16.50
N LEU A 150 4.92 29.12 17.41
CA LEU A 150 6.03 28.20 17.71
C LEU A 150 6.31 27.25 16.54
N SER A 151 5.28 26.71 15.89
CA SER A 151 5.44 25.85 14.70
C SER A 151 5.94 26.62 13.47
N PHE A 152 5.52 27.88 13.31
CA PHE A 152 6.04 28.76 12.27
C PHE A 152 7.50 29.13 12.52
N PHE A 153 7.87 29.46 13.77
CA PHE A 153 9.25 29.78 14.14
C PHE A 153 10.18 28.58 13.99
N LEU A 154 9.74 27.38 14.41
CA LEU A 154 10.48 26.13 14.22
C LEU A 154 10.62 25.78 12.73
N SER A 155 9.57 25.97 11.92
CA SER A 155 9.66 25.76 10.46
C SER A 155 10.60 26.76 9.79
N PHE A 156 10.61 28.03 10.24
CA PHE A 156 11.51 29.05 9.72
C PHE A 156 12.98 28.76 10.07
N GLN A 157 13.23 28.27 11.29
CA GLN A 157 14.55 27.86 11.74
C GLN A 157 15.04 26.59 11.01
N GLN A 158 14.12 25.67 10.66
CA GLN A 158 14.42 24.49 9.86
C GLN A 158 14.71 24.83 8.38
N LEU A 159 14.06 25.85 7.83
CA LEU A 159 14.29 26.33 6.46
C LEU A 159 15.67 26.98 6.28
N GLN A 160 16.16 27.71 7.29
CA GLN A 160 17.51 28.29 7.29
C GLN A 160 18.62 27.23 7.36
N SER A 161 18.37 26.08 8.01
CA SER A 161 19.34 24.99 8.12
C SER A 161 19.45 24.15 6.85
N GLN A 162 18.35 23.95 6.09
CA GLN A 162 18.36 23.16 4.86
C GLN A 162 18.99 23.87 3.66
N THR A 163 18.96 25.21 3.59
CA THR A 163 19.64 25.97 2.52
C THR A 163 21.16 25.97 2.61
N PHE A 164 21.74 25.65 3.78
CA PHE A 164 23.19 25.67 3.98
C PHE A 164 23.89 24.35 3.60
N LEU A 165 23.16 23.23 3.54
CA LEU A 165 23.72 21.92 3.14
C LEU A 165 23.55 21.58 1.65
N HIS A 166 22.81 22.39 0.88
CA HIS A 166 22.65 22.20 -0.58
C HIS A 166 23.71 22.96 -1.41
N PHE A 167 24.73 23.55 -0.77
CA PHE A 167 25.81 24.31 -1.44
C PHE A 167 27.17 23.60 -1.49
N LEU A 168 27.30 22.36 -0.96
CA LEU A 168 28.58 21.63 -0.93
C LEU A 168 28.59 20.24 -1.58
N ASP A 169 27.49 19.79 -2.18
CA ASP A 169 27.47 18.52 -2.95
C ASP A 169 26.70 18.69 -4.26
N ILE A 170 27.30 19.38 -5.24
CA ILE A 170 26.91 19.26 -6.64
C ILE A 170 27.97 18.38 -7.35
N PRO A 171 27.66 17.11 -7.67
CA PRO A 171 28.50 16.30 -8.54
C PRO A 171 28.37 16.77 -9.98
N LEU A 172 29.49 17.08 -10.63
CA LEU A 172 29.60 17.22 -12.08
C LEU A 172 29.74 15.83 -12.72
N PRO A 173 28.81 15.35 -13.56
CA PRO A 173 29.09 14.27 -14.49
C PRO A 173 29.62 14.87 -15.79
N ILE A 174 30.91 14.70 -16.03
CA ILE A 174 31.56 15.00 -17.31
C ILE A 174 31.14 13.91 -18.30
N CYS A 175 30.31 14.27 -19.27
CA CYS A 175 30.12 13.51 -20.49
C CYS A 175 31.20 13.88 -21.52
N HIS A 176 32.14 12.98 -21.76
CA HIS A 176 32.86 12.78 -23.03
C HIS A 176 32.97 11.25 -23.15
N GLY A 177 32.61 10.54 -24.22
CA GLY A 177 32.74 10.86 -25.64
C GLY A 177 34.07 10.29 -26.15
N THR A 178 34.01 9.24 -27.00
CA THR A 178 35.12 8.51 -27.68
C THR A 178 35.93 7.58 -26.75
N TYR A 179 36.18 6.29 -27.01
CA TYR A 179 36.38 5.48 -28.23
C TYR A 179 35.71 4.10 -28.11
#